data_AF-A0A0L8MFB2-F1
#
_entry.id   AF-A0A0L8MFB2-F1
#
_cell.length_a   1.000
_cell.length_b   1.000
_cell.length_c   1.000
_cell.angle_alpha   90.00
_cell.angle_beta   90.00
_cell.angle_gamma   90.00
#
_symmetry.space_group_name_H-M   'P 1'
#
loop_
_entity.id
_entity.type
_entity.pdbx_description
1 polymer ?
#
loop_
_entity_poly.entity_id
_entity_poly.type
_entity_poly.pdbx_seq_one_letter_code
_entity_poly.pdbx_strand_id
1 'polypeptide(L)'
;MDDRATARAQEYVQVYEQLLAAAARLDALRPLEAGGVDPHATAAMHAVRFAATILWPEVPNTPPPGYRQDSLGLIELAAHWREAALDLGEFAPPPPVLRLVSDPAPPP
;
A
#
# COMPACT_ATOMS: atom_id res chain seq x y z
N MET A 1 -17.88 26.29 -22.64
CA MET A 1 -16.88 26.19 -21.55
C MET A 1 -17.13 24.93 -20.68
N ASP A 2 -18.33 24.34 -20.73
CA ASP A 2 -18.68 23.08 -20.06
C ASP A 2 -17.98 21.83 -20.60
N ASP A 3 -17.84 21.65 -21.92
CA ASP A 3 -17.38 20.37 -22.49
C ASP A 3 -16.02 19.89 -21.97
N ARG A 4 -15.08 20.80 -21.73
CA ARG A 4 -13.76 20.45 -21.16
C ARG A 4 -13.82 20.08 -19.69
N ALA A 5 -14.66 20.76 -18.91
CA ALA A 5 -14.84 20.44 -17.50
C ALA A 5 -15.55 19.10 -17.34
N THR A 6 -16.56 18.83 -18.16
CA THR A 6 -17.25 17.54 -18.22
C THR A 6 -16.32 16.41 -18.65
N ALA A 7 -15.52 16.61 -19.70
CA ALA A 7 -14.54 15.62 -20.14
C ALA A 7 -13.51 15.31 -19.04
N ARG A 8 -13.00 16.34 -18.35
CA ARG A 8 -12.06 16.17 -17.23
C ARG A 8 -12.67 15.41 -16.06
N ALA A 9 -13.93 15.70 -15.72
CA ALA A 9 -14.64 14.96 -14.68
C ALA A 9 -14.83 13.48 -15.05
N GLN A 10 -15.15 13.19 -16.32
CA GLN A 10 -15.25 11.82 -16.83
C GLN A 10 -13.90 11.08 -16.78
N GLU A 11 -12.81 11.76 -17.11
CA GLU A 11 -11.45 11.21 -16.97
C GLU A 11 -11.13 10.87 -15.52
N TYR A 12 -11.48 11.75 -14.56
CA TYR A 12 -11.29 11.45 -13.14
C TYR A 12 -12.12 10.25 -12.66
N VAL A 13 -13.34 10.07 -13.15
CA VAL A 13 -14.14 8.86 -12.87
C VAL A 13 -13.40 7.61 -13.35
N GLN A 14 -12.93 7.60 -14.60
CA GLN A 14 -12.21 6.45 -15.15
C GLN A 14 -10.92 6.14 -14.38
N VAL A 15 -10.13 7.17 -14.06
CA VAL A 15 -8.90 6.98 -13.27
C VAL A 15 -9.23 6.44 -11.89
N TYR A 16 -10.25 6.97 -11.22
CA TYR A 16 -10.67 6.51 -9.90
C TYR A 16 -11.10 5.04 -9.91
N GLU A 17 -11.93 4.62 -10.88
CA GLU A 17 -12.34 3.22 -11.03
C GLU A 17 -11.15 2.29 -11.29
N GLN A 18 -10.18 2.74 -12.12
CA GLN A 18 -8.96 1.98 -12.39
C GLN A 18 -8.09 1.82 -11.13
N LEU A 19 -7.99 2.85 -10.29
CA LEU A 19 -7.28 2.78 -9.01
C LEU A 19 -7.96 1.77 -8.08
N LEU A 20 -9.29 1.80 -7.95
CA LEU A 20 -10.01 0.81 -7.12
C LEU A 20 -9.81 -0.62 -7.62
N ALA A 21 -9.89 -0.84 -8.93
CA ALA A 21 -9.67 -2.15 -9.54
C ALA A 21 -8.21 -2.63 -9.40
N ALA A 22 -7.23 -1.72 -9.47
CA ALA A 22 -5.83 -2.04 -9.22
C ALA A 22 -5.59 -2.41 -7.75
N ALA A 23 -6.13 -1.65 -6.80
CA ALA A 23 -6.05 -1.94 -5.37
C ALA A 23 -6.64 -3.32 -5.04
N ALA A 24 -7.81 -3.66 -5.61
CA ALA A 24 -8.42 -4.97 -5.41
C ALA A 24 -7.57 -6.13 -5.96
N ARG A 25 -6.95 -5.95 -7.13
CA ARG A 25 -6.04 -6.95 -7.71
C ARG A 25 -4.78 -7.13 -6.85
N LEU A 26 -4.21 -6.05 -6.33
CA LEU A 26 -3.05 -6.12 -5.44
C LEU A 26 -3.39 -6.79 -4.10
N ASP A 27 -4.57 -6.52 -3.54
CA ASP A 27 -5.07 -7.20 -2.33
C ASP A 27 -5.25 -8.70 -2.55
N ALA A 28 -5.64 -9.13 -3.76
CA ALA A 28 -5.72 -10.54 -4.12
C ALA A 28 -4.34 -11.19 -4.32
N LEU A 29 -3.31 -10.41 -4.69
CA LEU A 29 -1.95 -10.90 -4.93
C LEU A 29 -1.07 -10.91 -3.67
N ARG A 30 -1.40 -10.12 -2.64
CA ARG A 30 -0.56 -10.00 -1.45
C ARG A 30 -0.42 -11.28 -0.61
N PRO A 31 -1.39 -12.21 -0.50
CA PRO A 31 -1.22 -13.38 0.35
C PRO A 31 -0.18 -14.35 -0.23
N LEU A 32 0.73 -14.85 0.60
CA LEU A 32 1.72 -15.87 0.27
C LEU A 32 1.31 -17.24 0.85
N GLU A 33 1.73 -18.33 0.21
CA GLU A 33 1.34 -19.71 0.58
C GLU A 33 1.65 -20.09 2.03
N ALA A 34 2.69 -19.49 2.64
CA ALA A 34 3.09 -19.73 4.02
C ALA A 34 2.36 -18.84 5.06
N GLY A 35 1.27 -18.19 4.69
CA GLY A 35 0.54 -17.25 5.55
C GLY A 35 1.22 -15.89 5.74
N GLY A 36 2.26 -15.62 4.95
CA GLY A 36 2.91 -14.30 4.86
C GLY A 36 2.17 -13.37 3.91
N VAL A 37 2.59 -12.10 3.88
CA VAL A 37 2.14 -11.11 2.90
C VAL A 37 3.33 -10.61 2.09
N ASP A 38 3.14 -10.45 0.79
CA ASP A 38 4.14 -9.85 -0.10
C ASP A 38 4.28 -8.35 0.22
N PRO A 39 5.47 -7.88 0.64
CA PRO A 39 5.67 -6.48 1.00
C PRO A 39 5.41 -5.52 -0.16
N HIS A 40 5.80 -5.88 -1.38
CA HIS A 40 5.67 -5.01 -2.54
C HIS A 40 4.22 -4.88 -3.02
N ALA A 41 3.46 -5.98 -3.08
CA ALA A 41 2.04 -5.96 -3.37
C ALA A 41 1.27 -5.19 -2.29
N THR A 42 1.65 -5.36 -1.03
CA THR A 42 1.07 -4.62 0.11
C THR A 42 1.36 -3.12 -0.01
N ALA A 43 2.62 -2.73 -0.24
CA ALA A 43 3.01 -1.34 -0.44
C ALA A 43 2.25 -0.69 -1.59
N ALA A 44 2.23 -1.35 -2.77
CA ALA A 44 1.53 -0.86 -3.94
C ALA A 44 0.02 -0.73 -3.68
N MET A 45 -0.61 -1.70 -3.02
CA MET A 45 -2.02 -1.66 -2.67
C MET A 45 -2.34 -0.43 -1.82
N HIS A 46 -1.54 -0.18 -0.77
CA HIS A 46 -1.74 0.98 0.11
C HIS A 46 -1.51 2.32 -0.63
N ALA A 47 -0.51 2.40 -1.50
CA ALA A 47 -0.26 3.60 -2.32
C ALA A 47 -1.43 3.89 -3.28
N VAL A 48 -1.97 2.87 -3.94
CA VAL A 48 -3.12 3.01 -4.84
C VAL A 48 -4.38 3.40 -4.07
N ARG A 49 -4.61 2.80 -2.90
CA ARG A 49 -5.72 3.19 -2.01
C ARG A 49 -5.61 4.64 -1.56
N PHE A 50 -4.41 5.10 -1.22
CA PHE A 50 -4.13 6.49 -0.86
C PHE A 50 -4.44 7.44 -2.02
N ALA A 51 -3.97 7.13 -3.22
CA ALA A 51 -4.24 7.92 -4.43
C ALA A 51 -5.75 8.00 -4.73
N ALA A 52 -6.48 6.89 -4.62
CA ALA A 52 -7.93 6.87 -4.83
C ALA A 52 -8.68 7.72 -3.81
N THR A 53 -8.28 7.68 -2.53
CA THR A 53 -8.89 8.54 -1.49
C THR A 53 -8.64 10.02 -1.74
N ILE A 54 -7.44 10.40 -2.17
CA ILE A 54 -7.11 11.80 -2.51
C ILE A 54 -7.93 12.28 -3.71
N LEU A 55 -8.13 11.40 -4.70
CA LEU A 55 -8.84 11.75 -5.93
C LEU A 55 -10.36 11.85 -5.72
N TRP A 56 -10.92 11.03 -4.82
CA TRP A 56 -12.37 10.89 -4.62
C TRP A 56 -13.18 12.21 -4.54
N PRO A 57 -12.73 13.26 -3.83
CA PRO A 57 -13.46 14.54 -3.77
C PRO A 57 -13.70 15.21 -5.13
N GLU A 58 -12.87 14.91 -6.14
CA GLU A 58 -12.96 15.46 -7.50
C GLU A 58 -13.84 14.60 -8.43
N VAL A 59 -14.34 13.46 -7.96
CA VAL A 59 -15.11 12.50 -8.76
C VAL A 59 -16.61 12.62 -8.44
N PRO A 60 -17.42 13.19 -9.35
CA PRO A 60 -18.84 13.42 -9.08
C PRO A 60 -19.62 12.10 -8.98
N ASN A 61 -20.62 12.07 -8.09
CA ASN A 61 -21.64 11.00 -7.97
C ASN A 61 -21.08 9.58 -7.78
N THR A 62 -19.84 9.43 -7.30
CA THR A 62 -19.19 8.14 -7.13
C THR A 62 -19.12 7.77 -5.65
N PRO A 63 -19.45 6.52 -5.26
CA PRO A 63 -19.39 6.11 -3.87
C PRO A 63 -17.96 6.23 -3.31
N PRO A 64 -17.84 6.47 -1.99
CA PRO A 64 -16.53 6.46 -1.34
C PRO A 64 -15.83 5.11 -1.53
N PRO A 65 -14.50 5.08 -1.50
CA PRO A 65 -13.80 3.80 -1.49
C PRO A 65 -14.23 2.98 -0.27
N GLY A 66 -14.32 1.65 -0.42
CA GLY A 66 -14.83 0.71 0.60
C GLY A 66 -13.96 0.53 1.85
N TYR A 67 -13.09 1.49 2.16
CA TYR A 67 -12.20 1.53 3.32
C TYR A 67 -12.32 2.90 4.02
N ARG A 68 -11.52 3.17 5.06
CA ARG A 68 -11.62 4.42 5.82
C ARG A 68 -11.04 5.60 5.02
N GLN A 69 -11.74 6.74 5.02
CA GLN A 69 -11.42 7.93 4.20
C GLN A 69 -11.09 9.19 5.01
N ASP A 70 -11.06 9.10 6.35
CA ASP A 70 -10.70 10.23 7.20
C ASP A 70 -9.19 10.51 7.17
N SER A 71 -8.76 11.65 7.74
CA SER A 71 -7.34 12.03 7.79
C SER A 71 -6.49 10.95 8.46
N LEU A 72 -7.04 10.24 9.45
CA LEU A 72 -6.34 9.12 10.09
C LEU A 72 -6.18 7.94 9.12
N GLY A 73 -7.20 7.62 8.32
CA GLY A 73 -7.14 6.60 7.28
C GLY A 73 -6.09 6.93 6.22
N LEU A 74 -5.99 8.20 5.81
CA LEU A 74 -4.93 8.65 4.91
C LEU A 74 -3.53 8.49 5.53
N ILE A 75 -3.36 8.84 6.80
CA ILE A 75 -2.10 8.65 7.53
C ILE A 75 -1.73 7.16 7.61
N GLU A 76 -2.69 6.30 7.92
CA GLU A 76 -2.48 4.85 7.96
C GLU A 76 -2.09 4.30 6.58
N LEU A 77 -2.78 4.71 5.50
CA LEU A 77 -2.42 4.27 4.15
C LEU A 77 -0.98 4.68 3.79
N ALA A 78 -0.59 5.92 4.12
CA ALA A 78 0.77 6.38 3.88
C ALA A 78 1.81 5.64 4.74
N ALA A 79 1.50 5.35 6.00
CA ALA A 79 2.37 4.62 6.91
C ALA A 79 2.60 3.18 6.44
N HIS A 80 1.54 2.43 6.15
CA HIS A 80 1.63 1.05 5.68
C HIS A 80 2.35 0.94 4.33
N TRP A 81 2.09 1.87 3.40
CA TRP A 81 2.84 1.92 2.14
C TRP A 81 4.34 2.09 2.41
N ARG A 82 4.73 3.06 3.23
CA ARG A 82 6.13 3.34 3.56
C ARG A 82 6.80 2.12 4.23
N GLU A 83 6.13 1.52 5.20
CA GLU A 83 6.69 0.41 5.96
C GLU A 83 6.88 -0.83 5.10
N ALA A 84 5.89 -1.16 4.27
CA ALA A 84 5.99 -2.28 3.35
C ALA A 84 6.98 -2.04 2.21
N ALA A 85 7.13 -0.80 1.73
CA ALA A 85 8.08 -0.46 0.67
C ALA A 85 9.55 -0.47 1.14
N LEU A 86 9.77 -0.27 2.44
CA LEU A 86 11.10 -0.16 3.04
C LEU A 86 11.45 -1.38 3.92
N ASP A 87 10.65 -2.44 3.84
CA ASP A 87 10.79 -3.66 4.65
C ASP A 87 10.99 -3.36 6.15
N LEU A 88 10.11 -2.51 6.69
CA LEU A 88 10.13 -2.11 8.10
C LEU A 88 9.06 -2.87 8.91
N GLY A 89 9.31 -2.99 10.21
CA GLY A 89 8.33 -3.56 11.14
C GLY A 89 7.97 -5.01 10.79
N GLU A 90 6.69 -5.26 10.52
CA GLU A 90 6.19 -6.60 10.17
C GLU A 90 6.69 -7.10 8.80
N PHE A 91 7.15 -6.20 7.93
CA PHE A 91 7.69 -6.54 6.60
C PHE A 91 9.20 -6.79 6.61
N ALA A 92 9.87 -6.59 7.75
CA ALA A 92 11.31 -6.73 7.82
C ALA A 92 11.74 -8.18 7.53
N PRO A 93 12.82 -8.39 6.75
CA PRO A 93 13.36 -9.71 6.53
C PRO A 93 13.79 -10.32 7.87
N PRO A 94 13.66 -11.65 8.04
CA PRO A 94 14.08 -12.30 9.27
C PRO A 94 15.56 -12.00 9.55
N PRO A 95 15.92 -11.67 10.81
CA PRO A 95 17.29 -11.34 11.14
C PRO A 95 18.20 -12.52 10.83
N PRO A 96 19.45 -12.26 10.40
CA PRO A 96 20.40 -13.33 10.16
C PRO A 96 20.63 -14.12 11.44
N VAL A 97 20.73 -15.45 11.32
CA VAL A 97 21.07 -16.32 12.46
C VAL A 97 22.51 -16.04 12.87
N LEU A 98 22.69 -15.34 13.98
CA LEU A 98 24.00 -15.06 14.54
C LEU A 98 24.54 -16.32 15.23
N ARG A 99 25.80 -16.67 14.93
CA ARG A 99 26.52 -17.74 15.63
C ARG A 99 27.54 -17.11 16.58
N LEU A 100 27.44 -17.42 17.86
CA LEU A 100 28.46 -17.06 18.84
C LEU A 100 29.76 -17.84 18.54
N VAL A 101 30.86 -17.12 18.32
CA VAL A 101 32.19 -17.70 18.21
C VAL A 101 32.96 -17.30 19.47
N SER A 102 33.30 -18.27 20.31
CA SER A 102 34.16 -18.06 21.47
C SER A 102 35.63 -18.09 21.01
N ASP A 103 36.42 -17.15 21.50
CA ASP A 103 37.87 -17.16 21.32
C ASP A 103 38.45 -18.34 22.13
N PRO A 104 39.29 -19.22 21.55
CA PRO A 104 39.95 -20.24 22.35
C PRO A 104 40.78 -19.58 23.45
N ALA A 105 40.62 -20.05 24.68
CA ALA A 105 41.41 -19.57 25.81
C ALA A 105 42.91 -19.63 25.49
N PRO A 106 43.71 -18.61 25.86
CA PRO A 106 45.14 -18.64 25.63
C PRO A 106 45.76 -19.87 26.37
N PRO A 107 46.76 -20.53 25.76
CA PRO A 107 47.41 -21.69 26.38
C PRO A 107 48.07 -21.31 27.73
N PRO A 108 48.24 -22.30 28.63
CA PRO A 108 48.72 -22.09 30.00
C PRO A 108 50.15 -21.56 30.08
#